data_AF-A0A536TM22-F1
#
_entry.id   AF-A0A536TM22-F1
#
_cell.length_a   1.000
_cell.length_b   1.000
_cell.length_c   1.000
_cell.angle_alpha   90.00
_cell.angle_beta   90.00
_cell.angle_gamma   90.00
#
_symmetry.space_group_name_H-M   'P 1'
#
loop_
_entity.id
_entity.type
_entity.pdbx_description
1 polymer ?
#
loop_
_entity_poly.entity_id
_entity_poly.type
_entity_poly.pdbx_seq_one_letter_code
_entity_poly.pdbx_strand_id
1 'polypeptide(L)'
;QRRYVESLSAYARQFLQLMEKPDVDLIEGLSPAISIEQKATSHNPRSTVGTVTEIHDYLRLLYARVGEPYCPDHPEQKLMSMTISQMVDAVLV
;
A
#
# COMPACT_ATOMS: atom_id res chain seq x y z
N GLN A 1 -12.18 8.36 -23.16
CA GLN A 1 -11.35 7.28 -22.58
C GLN A 1 -9.86 7.32 -23.01
N ARG A 2 -9.51 7.77 -24.23
CA ARG A 2 -8.11 7.80 -24.73
C ARG A 2 -7.10 8.43 -23.76
N ARG A 3 -7.39 9.59 -23.15
CA ARG A 3 -6.47 10.27 -22.21
C ARG A 3 -6.08 9.46 -20.96
N TYR A 4 -7.00 8.69 -20.37
CA TYR A 4 -6.65 7.82 -19.22
C TYR A 4 -5.81 6.63 -19.67
N VAL A 5 -6.18 6.00 -20.79
CA VAL A 5 -5.44 4.88 -21.40
C VAL A 5 -4.04 5.31 -21.87
N GLU A 6 -3.89 6.55 -22.34
CA GLU A 6 -2.63 7.16 -22.77
C GLU A 6 -1.70 7.51 -21.59
N SER A 7 -2.25 7.69 -20.39
CA SER A 7 -1.46 7.88 -19.16
C SER A 7 -0.87 6.57 -18.61
N LEU A 8 -1.31 5.42 -19.13
CA LEU A 8 -0.82 4.11 -18.72
C LEU A 8 0.48 3.73 -19.45
N SER A 9 1.31 2.94 -18.76
CA SER A 9 2.55 2.42 -19.32
C SER A 9 2.30 1.61 -20.60
N ALA A 10 3.31 1.52 -21.47
CA ALA A 10 3.21 0.75 -22.72
C ALA A 10 2.81 -0.71 -22.48
N TYR A 11 3.30 -1.31 -21.37
CA TYR A 11 2.94 -2.66 -20.95
C TYR A 11 1.44 -2.78 -20.56
N ALA A 12 0.92 -1.83 -19.79
CA ALA A 12 -0.49 -1.83 -19.40
C ALA A 12 -1.44 -1.65 -20.58
N ARG A 13 -1.04 -0.89 -21.61
CA ARG A 13 -1.83 -0.69 -22.84
C ARG A 13 -2.00 -1.97 -23.66
N GLN A 14 -1.05 -2.91 -23.61
CA GLN A 14 -1.14 -4.20 -24.33
C GLN A 14 -2.37 -5.02 -23.92
N PHE A 15 -2.79 -4.94 -22.65
CA PHE A 15 -3.93 -5.69 -22.12
C PHE A 15 -5.28 -5.01 -22.39
N LEU A 16 -5.29 -3.70 -22.65
CA LEU A 16 -6.53 -2.95 -22.94
C LEU A 16 -7.03 -3.12 -24.37
N GLN A 17 -6.16 -3.53 -25.30
CA GLN A 17 -6.52 -3.81 -26.69
C GLN A 17 -7.40 -5.07 -26.85
N LEU A 18 -7.49 -5.91 -25.82
CA LEU A 18 -8.28 -7.14 -25.81
C LEU A 18 -9.74 -6.94 -25.37
N MET A 19 -10.10 -5.73 -24.92
CA MET A 19 -11.47 -5.46 -24.46
C MET A 19 -12.37 -5.07 -25.63
N GLU A 20 -13.49 -5.75 -25.78
CA GLU A 20 -14.50 -5.46 -26.79
C GLU A 20 -15.15 -4.10 -26.51
N LYS A 21 -15.29 -3.26 -27.54
CA LYS A 21 -15.90 -1.94 -27.42
C LYS A 21 -17.42 -2.11 -27.24
N PRO A 22 -18.05 -1.41 -26.29
CA PRO A 22 -19.50 -1.43 -26.16
C PRO A 22 -20.19 -0.89 -27.43
N ASP A 23 -21.36 -1.46 -27.75
CA ASP A 23 -22.18 -1.11 -28.90
C ASP A 23 -22.93 0.21 -28.66
N VAL A 24 -22.26 1.32 -28.96
CA VAL A 24 -22.78 2.68 -28.84
C VAL A 24 -22.26 3.56 -29.98
N ASP A 25 -23.13 4.37 -30.56
CA ASP A 25 -22.83 5.21 -31.72
C ASP A 25 -21.86 6.35 -31.38
N LEU A 26 -22.20 7.16 -30.36
CA LEU A 26 -21.38 8.28 -29.90
C LEU A 26 -21.68 8.59 -28.44
N ILE A 27 -20.63 8.77 -27.64
CA ILE A 27 -20.74 9.36 -26.30
C ILE A 27 -19.66 10.42 -26.15
N GLU A 28 -20.08 11.64 -25.84
CA GLU A 28 -19.20 12.79 -25.60
C GLU A 28 -19.25 13.23 -24.13
N GLY A 29 -18.21 13.92 -23.65
CA GLY A 29 -18.21 14.51 -22.31
C GLY A 29 -18.06 13.53 -21.13
N LEU A 30 -17.73 12.26 -21.37
CA LEU A 30 -17.52 11.29 -20.28
C LEU A 30 -16.28 11.61 -19.44
N SER A 31 -16.51 11.83 -18.15
CA SER A 31 -15.48 11.78 -17.11
C SER A 31 -14.95 10.35 -16.91
N PRO A 32 -13.75 10.17 -16.34
CA PRO A 32 -13.31 8.86 -15.86
C PRO A 32 -14.37 8.23 -14.95
N ALA A 33 -14.75 6.98 -15.21
CA ALA A 33 -15.76 6.27 -14.45
C ALA A 33 -15.11 5.24 -13.51
N ILE A 34 -15.68 5.08 -12.33
CA ILE A 34 -15.33 4.04 -11.35
C ILE A 34 -16.60 3.23 -11.08
N SER A 35 -16.53 1.91 -11.29
CA SER A 35 -17.63 1.01 -10.90
C SER A 35 -17.43 0.58 -9.44
N ILE A 36 -18.50 0.63 -8.64
CA ILE A 36 -18.52 0.13 -7.26
C ILE A 36 -19.50 -1.05 -7.22
N GLU A 37 -18.95 -2.25 -7.27
CA GLU A 37 -19.71 -3.50 -7.26
C GLU A 37 -19.42 -4.28 -5.97
N GLN A 38 -20.42 -5.02 -5.48
CA GLN A 38 -20.22 -5.97 -4.37
C GLN A 38 -19.56 -7.25 -4.89
N LYS A 39 -18.31 -7.13 -5.35
CA LYS A 39 -17.51 -8.29 -5.75
C LYS A 39 -16.90 -8.90 -4.49
N ALA A 40 -16.91 -10.23 -4.38
CA ALA A 40 -16.27 -10.91 -3.26
C ALA A 40 -14.82 -10.41 -3.13
N THR A 41 -14.48 -9.87 -1.95
CA THR A 41 -13.16 -9.31 -1.69
C THR A 41 -12.09 -10.36 -1.95
N SER A 42 -11.00 -9.98 -2.62
CA SER A 42 -9.82 -10.83 -2.82
C SER A 42 -9.47 -11.56 -1.53
N HIS A 43 -9.45 -12.90 -1.57
CA HIS A 43 -9.25 -13.74 -0.40
C HIS A 43 -7.75 -13.89 -0.09
N ASN A 44 -7.09 -12.77 0.20
CA ASN A 44 -5.75 -12.80 0.75
C ASN A 44 -5.86 -12.83 2.28
N PRO A 45 -5.39 -13.88 2.97
CA PRO A 45 -5.53 -14.00 4.43
C PRO A 45 -4.78 -12.90 5.21
N ARG A 46 -3.90 -12.13 4.57
CA ARG A 46 -3.24 -10.96 5.17
C ARG A 46 -3.99 -9.65 4.96
N SER A 47 -5.01 -9.63 4.11
CA SER A 47 -5.82 -8.44 3.88
C SER A 47 -6.79 -8.24 5.04
N THR A 48 -6.81 -7.03 5.58
CA THR A 48 -7.73 -6.59 6.62
C THR A 48 -8.49 -5.34 6.15
N VAL A 49 -9.50 -4.91 6.92
CA VAL A 49 -10.18 -3.63 6.65
C VAL A 49 -9.17 -2.48 6.62
N GLY A 50 -8.16 -2.49 7.50
CA GLY A 50 -7.13 -1.46 7.55
C GLY A 50 -6.24 -1.39 6.31
N THR A 51 -5.98 -2.52 5.64
CA THR A 51 -5.19 -2.53 4.40
C THR A 51 -6.02 -2.17 3.17
N VAL A 52 -7.31 -2.53 3.14
CA VAL A 52 -8.21 -2.19 2.03
C VAL A 52 -8.57 -0.70 2.02
N THR A 53 -8.66 -0.11 3.21
CA THR A 53 -8.95 1.33 3.38
C THR A 53 -7.70 2.20 3.41
N GLU A 54 -6.51 1.62 3.27
CA GLU A 54 -5.20 2.28 3.39
C GLU A 54 -4.91 2.95 4.76
N ILE A 55 -5.84 2.88 5.72
CA ILE A 55 -5.67 3.41 7.08
C ILE A 55 -4.43 2.81 7.76
N HIS A 56 -4.15 1.53 7.52
CA HIS A 56 -2.97 0.88 8.10
C HIS A 56 -1.65 1.55 7.65
N ASP A 57 -1.58 2.10 6.43
CA ASP A 57 -0.38 2.78 5.96
C ASP A 57 -0.17 4.12 6.68
N TYR A 58 -1.24 4.84 6.98
CA TYR A 58 -1.19 6.02 7.84
C TYR A 58 -0.76 5.66 9.26
N LEU A 59 -1.30 4.58 9.83
CA LEU A 59 -0.90 4.11 11.15
C LEU A 59 0.58 3.73 11.18
N ARG A 60 1.10 3.07 10.15
CA ARG A 60 2.54 2.75 10.05
C ARG A 60 3.40 4.01 10.09
N LEU A 61 3.03 5.05 9.35
CA LEU A 61 3.74 6.33 9.40
C LEU A 61 3.63 7.02 10.76
N LEU A 62 2.47 6.96 11.40
CA LEU A 62 2.24 7.53 12.73
C LEU A 62 3.16 6.86 13.77
N TYR A 63 3.12 5.53 13.86
CA TYR A 63 3.94 4.78 14.81
C TYR A 63 5.43 4.88 14.51
N ALA A 64 5.84 4.93 13.24
CA ALA A 64 7.24 5.11 12.89
C ALA A 64 7.79 6.49 13.28
N ARG A 65 6.94 7.54 13.27
CA ARG A 65 7.37 8.91 13.58
C ARG A 65 7.25 9.29 15.05
N VAL A 66 6.24 8.78 15.75
CA VAL A 66 5.90 9.20 17.12
C VAL A 66 6.03 8.06 18.13
N GLY A 67 6.05 6.81 17.67
CA GLY A 67 6.17 5.65 18.55
C GLY A 67 7.56 5.55 19.18
N GLU A 68 7.59 5.33 20.49
CA GLU A 68 8.81 4.94 21.20
C GLU A 68 8.97 3.41 21.12
N PRO A 69 10.10 2.89 20.60
CA PRO A 69 10.33 1.46 20.52
C PRO A 69 10.77 0.89 21.88
N TYR A 70 10.23 -0.26 22.27
CA TYR A 70 10.55 -0.98 23.50
C TYR A 70 11.02 -2.41 23.21
N CYS A 71 11.80 -2.98 24.14
CA CYS A 71 12.19 -4.38 24.06
C CYS A 71 10.98 -5.29 24.27
N PRO A 72 10.74 -6.31 23.42
CA PRO A 72 9.59 -7.21 23.57
C PRO A 72 9.70 -8.10 24.82
N ASP A 73 10.91 -8.45 25.25
CA ASP A 73 11.16 -9.30 26.42
C ASP A 73 11.24 -8.48 27.73
N HIS A 74 11.50 -7.17 27.62
CA HIS A 74 11.61 -6.24 28.76
C HIS A 74 10.79 -4.97 28.48
N PRO A 75 9.46 -4.99 28.70
CA PRO A 75 8.54 -3.93 28.28
C PRO A 75 8.81 -2.55 28.88
N GLU A 76 9.51 -2.49 30.01
CA GLU A 76 9.94 -1.25 30.67
C GLU A 76 11.19 -0.61 30.02
N GLN A 77 11.91 -1.34 29.15
CA GLN A 77 13.15 -0.88 28.54
C GLN A 77 12.92 -0.26 27.16
N LYS A 78 13.20 1.05 27.06
CA LYS A 78 13.24 1.77 25.78
C LYS A 78 14.46 1.34 24.95
N LEU A 79 14.24 1.09 23.66
CA LEU A 79 15.33 0.82 22.73
C LEU A 79 16.08 2.11 22.40
N MET A 80 17.40 2.06 22.53
CA MET A 80 18.31 3.18 22.29
C MET A 80 19.38 2.77 21.28
N SER A 81 19.93 3.75 20.57
CA SER A 81 21.07 3.51 19.68
C SER A 81 22.31 3.14 20.47
N MET A 82 23.01 2.08 20.06
CA MET A 82 24.31 1.72 20.60
C MET A 82 25.42 2.13 19.62
N THR A 83 26.54 2.59 20.16
CA THR A 83 27.78 2.77 19.42
C THR A 83 28.51 1.43 19.25
N ILE A 84 29.42 1.37 18.27
CA ILE A 84 30.23 0.16 18.02
C ILE A 84 31.02 -0.23 19.28
N SER A 85 31.61 0.74 19.99
CA SER A 85 32.34 0.47 21.25
C SER A 85 31.44 -0.19 22.28
N GLN A 86 30.24 0.36 22.51
CA GLN A 86 29.27 -0.21 23.45
C GLN A 86 28.84 -1.63 23.07
N MET A 87 28.74 -1.94 21.77
CA MET A 87 28.46 -3.29 21.31
C MET A 87 29.62 -4.25 21.59
N VAL A 88 30.87 -3.82 21.36
CA VAL A 88 32.07 -4.64 21.63
C VAL A 88 32.22 -4.90 23.13
N ASP A 89 32.05 -3.86 23.95
CA ASP A 89 32.12 -3.95 25.41
C ASP A 89 31.05 -4.90 25.97
N ALA A 90 29.85 -4.90 25.40
CA ALA A 90 28.76 -5.78 25.83
C ALA A 90 28.97 -7.27 25.50
N VAL A 91 29.89 -7.60 24.58
CA VAL A 91 30.12 -8.99 24.12
C VAL A 91 31.41 -9.59 24.69
N LEU A 92 32.43 -8.77 24.94
CA LEU A 92 33.75 -9.22 25.39
C LEU A 92 33.95 -9.18 26.92
N VAL A 93 33.01 -8.62 27.67
CA VAL A 93 32.95 -8.63 29.14
C VAL A 93 31.96 -9.69 29.61
#